data_AF-A0A7X2MHM7-F1
#
_entry.id   AF-A0A7X2MHM7-F1
#
_cell.length_a   1.000
_cell.length_b   1.000
_cell.length_c   1.000
_cell.angle_alpha   90.00
_cell.angle_beta   90.00
_cell.angle_gamma   90.00
#
_symmetry.space_group_name_H-M   'P 1'
#
loop_
_entity.id
_entity.type
_entity.pdbx_description
1 polymer ?
#
loop_
_entity_poly.entity_id
_entity_poly.type
_entity_poly.pdbx_seq_one_letter_code
_entity_poly.pdbx_strand_id
1 'polypeptide(L)'
;GEKMIVNPKHIEVQILADKHGNVMHLFERDCSVQRRNQKVIEFAPSITLSQERRKEICEAAVNLAKSVNYYNAGTVEFLVTEDDFYFVEVNPRVQVEHTVTEMITGVDIVQSQIQIAEGKDLYNDLELPKQEELTSQGIAIQCRITTEDPENNFMPDTGKL
;
A
#
# COMPACT_ATOMS: atom_id res chain seq x y z
N GLY A 1 23.53 10.85 -9.90
CA GLY A 1 23.66 9.44 -9.51
C GLY A 1 22.68 9.18 -8.41
N GLU A 2 21.94 8.07 -8.45
CA GLU A 2 21.08 7.67 -7.33
C GLU A 2 21.94 7.42 -6.10
N LYS A 3 21.49 7.93 -4.95
CA LYS A 3 22.15 7.71 -3.66
C LYS A 3 21.81 6.28 -3.25
N MET A 4 22.83 5.42 -3.09
CA MET A 4 22.63 4.06 -2.63
C MET A 4 22.17 4.11 -1.16
N ILE A 5 20.92 3.73 -0.92
CA ILE A 5 20.36 3.63 0.44
C ILE A 5 20.68 2.23 0.97
N VAL A 6 21.37 2.17 2.11
CA VAL A 6 21.78 0.92 2.74
C VAL A 6 20.67 0.43 3.66
N ASN A 7 20.24 -0.82 3.49
CA ASN A 7 19.22 -1.49 4.30
C ASN A 7 17.89 -0.71 4.47
N PRO A 8 17.28 -0.17 3.39
CA PRO A 8 15.99 0.50 3.53
C PRO A 8 14.87 -0.48 3.85
N LYS A 9 13.86 0.02 4.57
CA LYS A 9 12.53 -0.59 4.59
C LYS A 9 11.76 -0.15 3.36
N HIS A 10 10.98 -1.05 2.77
CA HIS A 10 10.09 -0.74 1.67
C HIS A 10 8.69 -0.53 2.23
N ILE A 11 8.22 0.71 2.22
CA ILE A 11 6.94 1.13 2.81
C ILE A 11 6.10 1.74 1.72
N GLU A 12 4.83 1.39 1.67
CA GLU A 12 3.93 1.86 0.62
C GLU A 12 2.59 2.28 1.19
N VAL A 13 1.99 3.32 0.62
CA VAL A 13 0.75 3.93 1.13
C VAL A 13 -0.37 3.71 0.13
N GLN A 14 -1.47 3.11 0.59
CA GLN A 14 -2.67 2.94 -0.20
C GLN A 14 -3.42 4.28 -0.32
N ILE A 15 -3.75 4.69 -1.55
CA ILE A 15 -4.54 5.89 -1.83
C ILE A 15 -5.87 5.50 -2.46
N LEU A 16 -6.93 6.23 -2.11
CA LEU A 16 -8.18 6.33 -2.87
C LEU A 16 -8.47 7.81 -3.16
N ALA A 17 -8.89 8.09 -4.38
CA ALA A 17 -9.24 9.44 -4.82
C ALA A 17 -10.45 9.42 -5.78
N ASP A 18 -11.34 10.40 -5.68
CA ASP A 18 -12.51 10.53 -6.56
C ASP A 18 -12.44 11.76 -7.48
N LYS A 19 -13.47 11.95 -8.32
CA LYS A 19 -13.56 13.11 -9.22
C LYS A 19 -14.01 14.41 -8.53
N HIS A 20 -14.37 14.34 -7.25
CA HIS A 20 -14.86 15.47 -6.45
C HIS A 20 -13.73 16.17 -5.70
N GLY A 21 -12.48 15.72 -5.89
CA GLY A 21 -11.29 16.29 -5.28
C GLY A 21 -10.95 15.68 -3.92
N ASN A 22 -11.66 14.63 -3.51
CA ASN A 22 -11.35 13.91 -2.28
C ASN A 22 -10.17 12.96 -2.52
N VAL A 23 -9.23 12.95 -1.59
CA VAL A 23 -8.09 12.03 -1.57
C VAL A 23 -7.90 11.58 -0.12
N MET A 24 -7.83 10.27 0.09
CA MET A 24 -7.55 9.66 1.40
C MET A 24 -6.49 8.56 1.28
N HIS A 25 -5.78 8.32 2.37
CA HIS A 25 -4.94 7.14 2.52
C HIS A 25 -5.65 6.08 3.38
N LEU A 26 -5.40 4.81 3.06
CA LEU A 26 -5.84 3.65 3.85
C LEU A 26 -4.65 3.06 4.63
N PHE A 27 -3.88 3.94 5.27
CA PHE A 27 -2.60 3.64 5.91
C PHE A 27 -1.55 3.05 4.97
N GLU A 28 -0.48 2.55 5.57
CA GLU A 28 0.68 1.98 4.90
C GLU A 28 0.75 0.45 5.03
N ARG A 29 1.51 -0.16 4.12
CA ARG A 29 1.96 -1.55 4.16
C ARG A 29 3.48 -1.58 4.21
N ASP A 30 4.02 -2.56 4.92
CA ASP A 30 5.45 -2.84 4.96
C ASP A 30 5.74 -4.08 4.11
N CYS A 31 6.48 -3.84 3.04
CA CYS A 31 6.85 -4.81 2.02
C CYS A 31 8.35 -5.07 2.03
N SER A 32 9.01 -4.86 3.17
CA SER A 32 10.48 -4.98 3.30
C SER A 32 10.98 -6.42 3.15
N VAL A 33 10.11 -7.42 3.37
CA VAL A 33 10.48 -8.84 3.23
C VAL A 33 10.46 -9.23 1.76
N GLN A 34 11.61 -9.08 1.12
CA GLN A 34 11.78 -9.33 -0.31
C GLN A 34 12.89 -10.34 -0.58
N ARG A 35 12.74 -11.11 -1.67
CA ARG A 35 13.78 -11.99 -2.22
C ARG A 35 14.04 -11.57 -3.66
N ARG A 36 15.30 -11.24 -3.99
CA ARG A 36 15.69 -10.77 -5.35
C ARG A 36 14.75 -9.67 -5.89
N ASN A 37 14.42 -8.70 -5.04
CA ASN A 37 13.51 -7.58 -5.32
C ASN A 37 12.04 -7.97 -5.58
N GLN A 38 11.62 -9.17 -5.16
CA GLN A 38 10.23 -9.62 -5.19
C GLN A 38 9.67 -9.66 -3.77
N LYS A 39 8.49 -9.07 -3.56
CA LYS A 39 7.77 -9.11 -2.28
C LYS A 39 7.36 -10.54 -1.96
N VAL A 40 7.69 -11.01 -0.75
CA VAL A 40 7.41 -12.38 -0.27
C VAL A 40 6.36 -12.36 0.83
N ILE A 41 6.50 -11.43 1.77
CA ILE A 41 5.58 -11.22 2.88
C ILE A 41 5.29 -9.72 2.96
N GLU A 42 4.01 -9.40 3.09
CA GLU A 42 3.54 -8.03 3.28
C GLU A 42 2.70 -7.95 4.56
N PHE A 43 2.86 -6.88 5.33
CA PHE A 43 2.06 -6.66 6.54
C PHE A 43 1.51 -5.25 6.64
N ALA A 44 0.33 -5.13 7.23
CA ALA A 44 -0.34 -3.86 7.47
C ALA A 44 -0.90 -3.84 8.92
N PRO A 45 -0.74 -2.73 9.66
CA PRO A 45 0.20 -1.64 9.37
C PRO A 45 1.67 -2.10 9.56
N SER A 46 2.62 -1.20 9.27
CA SER A 46 4.02 -1.44 9.63
C SER A 46 4.16 -1.53 11.15
N ILE A 47 4.72 -2.63 11.63
CA ILE A 47 5.04 -2.87 13.05
C ILE A 47 6.41 -2.33 13.45
N THR A 48 7.18 -1.83 12.48
CA THR A 48 8.59 -1.44 12.69
C THR A 48 8.82 0.06 12.65
N LEU A 49 7.81 0.83 12.24
CA LEU A 49 7.85 2.29 12.21
C LEU A 49 7.15 2.88 13.43
N SER A 50 7.61 4.03 13.89
CA SER A 50 6.89 4.84 14.88
C SER A 50 5.59 5.38 14.27
N GLN A 51 4.59 5.65 15.12
CA GLN A 51 3.32 6.24 14.67
C GLN A 51 3.53 7.59 13.95
N GLU A 52 4.48 8.39 14.43
CA GLU A 52 4.86 9.67 13.82
C GLU A 52 5.39 9.47 12.40
N ARG A 53 6.36 8.57 12.20
CA ARG A 53 6.93 8.29 10.88
C ARG A 53 5.87 7.77 9.91
N ARG A 54 4.99 6.89 10.37
CA ARG A 54 3.87 6.37 9.56
C ARG A 54 2.95 7.50 9.09
N LYS A 55 2.63 8.43 9.98
CA LYS A 55 1.80 9.60 9.68
C LYS A 55 2.48 10.51 8.64
N GLU A 56 3.76 10.82 8.82
CA GLU A 56 4.53 11.63 7.85
C GLU A 56 4.51 11.03 6.44
N ILE A 57 4.75 9.73 6.33
CA ILE A 57 4.77 9.02 5.04
C ILE A 57 3.37 9.01 4.40
N CYS A 58 2.33 8.75 5.18
CA CYS A 58 0.95 8.79 4.69
C CYS A 58 0.55 10.19 4.20
N GLU A 59 0.90 11.25 4.95
CA GLU A 59 0.64 12.63 4.57
C GLU A 59 1.40 13.02 3.30
N ALA A 60 2.67 12.59 3.16
CA ALA A 60 3.46 12.81 1.95
C ALA A 60 2.81 12.16 0.73
N ALA A 61 2.29 10.93 0.86
CA ALA A 61 1.58 10.22 -0.21
C ALA A 61 0.29 10.95 -0.62
N VAL A 62 -0.51 11.42 0.34
CA VAL A 62 -1.73 12.20 0.07
C VAL A 62 -1.39 13.52 -0.62
N ASN A 63 -0.36 14.23 -0.15
CA ASN A 63 0.07 15.49 -0.76
C ASN A 63 0.53 15.29 -2.20
N LEU A 64 1.29 14.24 -2.49
CA LEU A 64 1.68 13.86 -3.85
C LEU A 64 0.44 13.59 -4.72
N ALA A 65 -0.48 12.74 -4.25
CA ALA A 65 -1.69 12.38 -4.98
C ALA A 65 -2.58 13.61 -5.28
N LYS A 66 -2.73 14.52 -4.32
CA LYS A 66 -3.44 15.80 -4.52
C LYS A 66 -2.74 16.68 -5.57
N SER A 67 -1.42 16.77 -5.54
CA SER A 67 -0.66 17.64 -6.44
C SER A 67 -0.82 17.28 -7.93
N VAL A 68 -1.15 16.01 -8.23
CA VAL A 68 -1.33 15.49 -9.58
C VAL A 68 -2.80 15.23 -9.95
N ASN A 69 -3.75 15.65 -9.11
CA ASN A 69 -5.17 15.32 -9.25
C ASN A 69 -5.39 13.81 -9.49
N TYR A 70 -4.74 13.00 -8.64
CA TYR A 70 -4.82 11.54 -8.73
C TYR A 70 -6.28 11.07 -8.66
N TYR A 71 -6.58 9.97 -9.35
CA TYR A 71 -7.94 9.45 -9.48
C TYR A 71 -7.93 7.93 -9.36
N ASN A 72 -8.93 7.38 -8.68
CA ASN A 72 -9.10 5.96 -8.38
C ASN A 72 -8.09 5.45 -7.33
N ALA A 73 -7.90 4.13 -7.23
CA ALA A 73 -6.95 3.53 -6.29
C ALA A 73 -5.52 3.52 -6.85
N GLY A 74 -4.56 3.81 -5.98
CA GLY A 74 -3.14 3.74 -6.29
C GLY A 74 -2.31 3.46 -5.05
N THR A 75 -1.02 3.25 -5.27
CA THR A 75 -0.06 3.10 -4.17
C THR A 75 1.16 3.97 -4.40
N VAL A 76 1.60 4.68 -3.37
CA VAL A 76 2.84 5.46 -3.38
C VAL A 76 3.90 4.70 -2.60
N GLU A 77 5.03 4.40 -3.24
CA GLU A 77 6.11 3.61 -2.64
C GLU A 77 7.26 4.50 -2.14
N PHE A 78 7.80 4.12 -0.99
CA PHE A 78 8.89 4.81 -0.30
C PHE A 78 9.96 3.83 0.18
N LEU A 79 11.22 4.27 0.10
CA LEU A 79 12.32 3.67 0.87
C LEU A 79 12.50 4.45 2.16
N VAL A 80 12.49 3.76 3.30
CA VAL A 80 12.58 4.37 4.63
C VAL A 80 13.87 3.91 5.31
N THR A 81 14.64 4.88 5.81
CA THR A 81 15.81 4.67 6.66
C THR A 81 15.50 5.06 8.11
N GLU A 82 16.48 4.97 9.00
CA GLU A 82 16.32 5.47 10.37
C GLU A 82 16.00 6.98 10.40
N ASP A 83 16.70 7.76 9.58
CA ASP A 83 16.63 9.22 9.60
C ASP A 83 15.55 9.81 8.67
N ASP A 84 15.22 9.14 7.56
CA ASP A 84 14.52 9.79 6.45
C ASP A 84 13.68 8.79 5.61
N PHE A 85 12.87 9.31 4.68
CA PHE A 85 12.16 8.51 3.69
C PHE A 85 12.21 9.15 2.31
N TYR A 86 12.25 8.31 1.28
CA TYR A 86 12.47 8.72 -0.09
C TYR A 86 11.40 8.13 -0.99
N PHE A 87 10.70 8.98 -1.74
CA PHE A 87 9.78 8.54 -2.78
C PHE A 87 10.51 7.68 -3.83
N VAL A 88 9.87 6.59 -4.25
CA VAL A 88 10.37 5.69 -5.30
C VAL A 88 9.51 5.81 -6.54
N GLU A 89 8.25 5.40 -6.43
CA GLU A 89 7.31 5.35 -7.54
C GLU A 89 5.86 5.45 -7.09
N VAL A 90 4.97 5.63 -8.06
CA VAL A 90 3.53 5.44 -7.88
C VAL A 90 3.11 4.25 -8.73
N ASN A 91 2.39 3.31 -8.13
CA ASN A 91 1.68 2.25 -8.82
C ASN A 91 0.25 2.71 -9.08
N PRO A 92 -0.12 3.12 -10.32
CA PRO A 92 -1.42 3.73 -10.60
C PRO A 92 -2.52 2.68 -10.82
N ARG A 93 -2.56 1.68 -9.94
CA ARG A 93 -3.45 0.52 -10.01
C ARG A 93 -3.53 -0.15 -8.64
N VAL A 94 -4.51 -1.05 -8.47
CA VAL A 94 -4.52 -1.97 -7.34
C VAL A 94 -3.29 -2.89 -7.36
N GLN A 95 -2.80 -3.25 -6.18
CA GLN A 95 -1.70 -4.19 -5.98
C GLN A 95 -2.21 -5.50 -5.37
N VAL A 96 -1.42 -6.58 -5.49
CA VAL A 96 -1.83 -7.91 -5.01
C VAL A 96 -2.09 -7.88 -3.50
N GLU A 97 -1.27 -7.13 -2.78
CA GLU A 97 -1.27 -6.92 -1.33
C GLU A 97 -2.30 -5.90 -0.82
N HIS A 98 -3.26 -5.45 -1.65
CA HIS A 98 -4.37 -4.61 -1.16
C HIS A 98 -5.16 -5.29 -0.03
N THR A 99 -5.23 -6.62 -0.04
CA THR A 99 -5.97 -7.45 0.92
C THR A 99 -5.63 -7.14 2.38
N VAL A 100 -4.35 -6.93 2.72
CA VAL A 100 -3.97 -6.62 4.11
C VAL A 100 -4.46 -5.24 4.55
N THR A 101 -4.57 -4.29 3.62
CA THR A 101 -5.16 -2.98 3.88
C THR A 101 -6.67 -3.09 4.11
N GLU A 102 -7.38 -3.88 3.29
CA GLU A 102 -8.82 -4.11 3.47
C GLU A 102 -9.09 -4.74 4.84
N MET A 103 -8.28 -5.73 5.23
CA MET A 103 -8.43 -6.43 6.51
C MET A 103 -8.28 -5.52 7.74
N ILE A 104 -7.38 -4.53 7.70
CA ILE A 104 -7.19 -3.62 8.84
C ILE A 104 -8.12 -2.41 8.83
N THR A 105 -8.68 -2.03 7.67
CA THR A 105 -9.53 -0.84 7.54
C THR A 105 -11.01 -1.16 7.44
N GLY A 106 -11.37 -2.38 7.02
CA GLY A 106 -12.72 -2.76 6.63
C GLY A 106 -13.19 -2.15 5.31
N VAL A 107 -12.32 -1.45 4.58
CA VAL A 107 -12.66 -0.81 3.28
C VAL A 107 -12.39 -1.80 2.15
N ASP A 108 -13.43 -2.14 1.37
CA ASP A 108 -13.29 -2.90 0.13
C ASP A 108 -12.76 -1.98 -0.98
N ILE A 109 -11.48 -2.14 -1.31
CA ILE A 109 -10.76 -1.29 -2.25
C ILE A 109 -11.27 -1.54 -3.66
N VAL A 110 -11.46 -2.80 -4.06
CA VAL A 110 -11.88 -3.12 -5.44
C VAL A 110 -13.29 -2.61 -5.72
N GLN A 111 -14.22 -2.78 -4.77
CA GLN A 111 -15.55 -2.21 -4.86
C GLN A 111 -15.49 -0.68 -4.90
N SER A 112 -14.66 -0.07 -4.05
CA SER A 112 -14.46 1.39 -4.05
C SER A 112 -13.97 1.89 -5.41
N GLN A 113 -13.03 1.18 -6.06
CA GLN A 113 -12.55 1.54 -7.40
C GLN A 113 -13.67 1.59 -8.44
N ILE A 114 -14.56 0.59 -8.44
CA ILE A 114 -15.69 0.52 -9.37
C ILE A 114 -16.65 1.68 -9.10
N GLN A 115 -17.00 1.92 -7.84
CA GLN A 115 -17.90 3.00 -7.44
C GLN A 115 -17.32 4.39 -7.78
N ILE A 116 -16.03 4.60 -7.54
CA ILE A 116 -15.31 5.82 -7.96
C ILE A 116 -15.33 5.98 -9.49
N ALA A 117 -15.17 4.88 -10.24
CA ALA A 117 -15.26 4.89 -11.71
C ALA A 117 -16.64 5.32 -12.22
N GLU A 118 -17.70 4.97 -11.49
CA GLU A 118 -19.08 5.42 -11.72
C GLU A 118 -19.32 6.90 -11.36
N GLY A 119 -18.32 7.57 -10.77
CA GLY A 119 -18.39 8.99 -10.41
C GLY A 119 -18.90 9.27 -9.01
N LYS A 120 -18.99 8.25 -8.15
CA LYS A 120 -19.40 8.39 -6.75
C LYS A 120 -18.33 9.10 -5.90
N ASP A 121 -18.80 9.82 -4.89
CA ASP A 121 -18.01 10.53 -3.88
C ASP A 121 -17.59 9.61 -2.73
N LEU A 122 -16.32 9.67 -2.33
CA LEU A 122 -15.75 8.81 -1.28
C LEU A 122 -16.53 8.88 0.04
N TYR A 123 -17.04 10.05 0.40
CA TYR A 123 -17.65 10.28 1.70
C TYR A 123 -19.18 10.27 1.64
N ASN A 124 -19.75 10.88 0.60
CA ASN A 124 -21.19 11.05 0.50
C ASN A 124 -21.91 9.84 -0.11
N ASP A 125 -21.27 9.14 -1.06
CA ASP A 125 -21.88 8.01 -1.77
C ASP A 125 -21.32 6.66 -1.33
N LEU A 126 -20.01 6.57 -1.08
CA LEU A 126 -19.37 5.35 -0.55
C LEU A 126 -19.42 5.27 0.98
N GLU A 127 -19.83 6.36 1.65
CA GLU A 127 -19.92 6.45 3.11
C GLU A 127 -18.62 6.07 3.85
N LEU A 128 -17.46 6.31 3.21
CA LEU A 128 -16.18 6.11 3.88
C LEU A 128 -16.00 7.16 4.99
N PRO A 129 -15.36 6.80 6.12
CA PRO A 129 -15.08 7.76 7.19
C PRO A 129 -14.15 8.88 6.71
N LYS A 130 -14.18 10.02 7.41
CA LYS A 130 -13.15 11.05 7.20
C LYS A 130 -11.78 10.51 7.60
N GLN A 131 -10.71 11.11 7.07
CA GLN A 131 -9.35 10.60 7.27
C GLN A 131 -8.97 10.46 8.75
N GLU A 132 -9.41 11.41 9.57
CA GLU A 132 -9.20 11.46 11.02
C GLU A 132 -10.06 10.46 11.82
N GLU A 133 -11.12 9.92 11.22
CA GLU A 133 -12.02 8.92 11.82
C GLU A 133 -11.66 7.49 11.38
N LEU A 134 -10.92 7.34 10.28
CA LEU A 134 -10.43 6.05 9.81
C LEU A 134 -9.50 5.43 10.86
N THR A 135 -9.77 4.18 11.24
CA THR A 135 -8.95 3.43 12.20
C THR A 135 -8.35 2.19 11.57
N SER A 136 -7.19 1.77 12.06
CA SER A 136 -6.55 0.50 11.73
C SER A 136 -6.86 -0.50 12.84
N GLN A 137 -7.49 -1.63 12.52
CA GLN A 137 -7.84 -2.68 13.46
C GLN A 137 -6.89 -3.87 13.32
N GLY A 138 -6.12 -4.15 14.38
CA GLY A 138 -5.21 -5.28 14.42
C GLY A 138 -4.04 -5.18 13.43
N ILE A 139 -3.52 -6.34 13.05
CA ILE A 139 -2.43 -6.51 12.08
C ILE A 139 -2.85 -7.61 11.11
N ALA A 140 -2.69 -7.36 9.82
CA ALA A 140 -2.88 -8.32 8.75
C ALA A 140 -1.53 -8.65 8.10
N ILE A 141 -1.36 -9.92 7.71
CA ILE A 141 -0.16 -10.44 7.06
C ILE A 141 -0.58 -11.23 5.84
N GLN A 142 0.04 -10.98 4.70
CA GLN A 142 -0.11 -11.77 3.49
C GLN A 142 1.18 -12.52 3.19
N CYS A 143 1.02 -13.79 2.80
CA CYS A 143 2.08 -14.62 2.25
C CYS A 143 1.57 -15.24 0.95
N ARG A 144 2.42 -15.37 -0.05
CA ARG A 144 2.09 -16.01 -1.33
C ARG A 144 2.64 -17.43 -1.36
N ILE A 145 1.74 -18.40 -1.49
CA ILE A 145 2.11 -19.79 -1.76
C ILE A 145 2.34 -19.91 -3.27
N THR A 146 3.57 -20.25 -3.65
CA THR A 146 3.98 -20.44 -5.05
C THR A 146 4.42 -21.88 -5.26
N THR A 147 4.56 -22.30 -6.52
CA THR A 147 5.20 -23.60 -6.87
C THR A 147 6.72 -23.54 -6.84
N GLU A 148 7.31 -22.45 -6.32
CA GLU A 148 8.76 -22.32 -6.24
C GLU A 148 9.33 -23.26 -5.18
N ASP A 149 10.26 -24.13 -5.59
CA ASP A 149 10.89 -25.08 -4.68
C ASP A 149 12.10 -24.45 -3.95
N PRO A 150 12.04 -24.23 -2.63
CA PRO A 150 13.15 -23.67 -1.87
C PRO A 150 14.41 -24.53 -1.89
N GLU A 151 14.30 -25.86 -2.05
CA GLU A 151 15.44 -26.79 -2.12
C GLU A 151 16.10 -26.77 -3.50
N ASN A 152 15.38 -26.32 -4.53
CA ASN A 152 15.86 -26.20 -5.90
C ASN A 152 15.95 -24.73 -6.36
N ASN A 153 16.55 -23.87 -5.54
CA ASN A 153 16.83 -22.46 -5.84
C ASN A 153 15.59 -21.65 -6.27
N PHE A 154 14.42 -22.01 -5.74
CA PHE A 154 13.12 -21.42 -6.03
C PHE A 154 12.72 -21.50 -7.51
N MET A 155 13.16 -22.54 -8.20
CA MET A 155 12.62 -22.82 -9.54
C MET A 155 11.13 -23.19 -9.42
N PRO A 156 10.26 -22.66 -10.31
CA PRO A 156 8.87 -23.09 -10.36
C PRO A 156 8.81 -24.57 -10.73
N ASP A 157 8.24 -25.39 -9.87
CA ASP A 157 8.00 -26.80 -10.17
C ASP A 157 6.90 -26.94 -11.24
N THR A 158 7.02 -27.98 -12.06
CA THR A 158 6.07 -28.29 -13.14
C THR A 158 5.53 -29.70 -12.94
N GLY A 159 4.22 -29.85 -12.78
CA GLY A 159 3.58 -31.13 -12.54
C GLY A 159 2.05 -31.04 -12.52
N LYS A 160 1.37 -32.16 -12.25
CA LYS A 160 -0.08 -32.16 -11.98
C LYS A 160 -0.32 -31.84 -10.50
N LEU A 161 -1.24 -30.91 -10.24
CA LEU A 161 -1.80 -30.63 -8.91
C LEU A 161 -2.70 -31.77 -8.42
#